data_AF-J1F1D4-F1
#
_entry.id   AF-J1F1D4-F1
#
_cell.length_a   1.000
_cell.length_b   1.000
_cell.length_c   1.000
_cell.angle_alpha   90.00
_cell.angle_beta   90.00
_cell.angle_gamma   90.00
#
_symmetry.space_group_name_H-M   'P 1'
#
loop_
_entity.id
_entity.type
_entity.pdbx_description
1 polymer ?
#
loop_
_entity_poly.entity_id
_entity_poly.type
_entity_poly.pdbx_seq_one_letter_code
_entity_poly.pdbx_strand_id
1 'polypeptide(L)'
;MTEADFLNYKKVITNFFPKFKFKENTSTLHSLYFLVNNSFSLCNILLDFEKIKKDDNFFDLIIEYREFYARLLVSVTLNDEFFTSNVVRILVEKLYRILYGYYNPSKSIRRIRTSARKNLLRGTNLTDRNAEMLDRLYHVYSELIHDTHPSTNTKIDIQKRLDGNLFDLKKITQDLQCLENIFVLELFLKLIPDLDSTDTAIKIRIKSIFIH
;
A
#
# COMPACT_ATOMS: atom_id res chain seq x y z
N MET A 1 13.68 11.25 3.97
CA MET A 1 12.75 11.85 4.95
C MET A 1 13.37 11.72 6.35
N THR A 2 12.89 12.44 7.36
CA THR A 2 13.58 12.52 8.65
C THR A 2 12.69 12.14 9.84
N GLU A 3 13.33 11.83 10.97
CA GLU A 3 12.66 11.70 12.28
C GLU A 3 11.81 12.95 12.62
N ALA A 4 12.26 14.14 12.20
CA ALA A 4 11.51 15.38 12.39
C ALA A 4 10.15 15.36 11.66
N ASP A 5 10.07 14.73 10.49
CA ASP A 5 8.83 14.58 9.74
C ASP A 5 7.85 13.64 10.47
N PHE A 6 8.36 12.55 11.06
CA PHE A 6 7.55 11.66 11.90
C PHE A 6 7.04 12.38 13.17
N LEU A 7 7.86 13.21 13.81
CA LEU A 7 7.43 14.01 14.96
C LEU A 7 6.32 14.99 14.58
N ASN A 8 6.39 15.60 13.40
CA ASN A 8 5.32 16.45 12.89
C ASN A 8 4.03 15.65 12.61
N TYR A 9 4.15 14.47 12.02
CA TYR A 9 3.01 13.55 11.86
C TYR A 9 2.36 13.20 13.20
N LYS A 10 3.15 12.88 14.24
CA LYS A 10 2.63 12.66 15.60
C LYS A 10 1.86 13.86 16.15
N LYS A 11 2.36 15.08 15.95
CA LYS A 11 1.66 16.31 16.36
C LYS A 11 0.31 16.44 15.65
N VAL A 12 0.28 16.19 14.33
CA VAL A 12 -0.97 16.20 13.56
C VAL A 12 -1.97 15.19 14.14
N ILE A 13 -1.56 13.95 14.37
CA ILE A 13 -2.45 12.94 14.97
C ILE A 13 -2.95 13.39 16.34
N THR A 14 -2.06 13.92 17.19
CA THR A 14 -2.44 14.33 18.54
C THR A 14 -3.47 15.48 18.52
N ASN A 15 -3.35 16.38 17.55
CA ASN A 15 -4.26 17.51 17.39
C ASN A 15 -5.63 17.10 16.85
N PHE A 16 -5.68 16.20 15.86
CA PHE A 16 -6.93 15.81 15.19
C PHE A 16 -7.59 14.55 15.77
N PHE A 17 -6.81 13.67 16.40
CA PHE A 17 -7.22 12.40 16.99
C PHE A 17 -6.68 12.26 18.43
N PRO A 18 -7.07 13.15 19.36
CA PRO A 18 -6.49 13.20 20.72
C PRO A 18 -6.71 11.95 21.56
N LYS A 19 -7.66 11.08 21.17
CA LYS A 19 -7.92 9.78 21.81
C LYS A 19 -6.98 8.67 21.36
N PHE A 20 -6.20 8.90 20.30
CA PHE A 20 -5.27 7.89 19.76
C PHE A 20 -4.12 7.64 20.75
N LYS A 21 -3.97 6.40 21.21
CA LYS A 21 -2.96 6.02 22.22
C LYS A 21 -1.66 5.57 21.56
N PHE A 22 -0.62 6.41 21.64
CA PHE A 22 0.70 6.10 21.07
C PHE A 22 1.54 5.07 21.85
N LYS A 23 1.24 4.84 23.14
CA LYS A 23 2.18 4.23 24.10
C LYS A 23 2.59 2.78 23.80
N GLU A 24 1.79 2.01 23.06
CA GLU A 24 2.11 0.61 22.73
C GLU A 24 2.63 0.42 21.30
N ASN A 25 2.42 1.40 20.41
CA ASN A 25 2.61 1.23 18.97
C ASN A 25 3.52 2.27 18.32
N THR A 26 4.30 3.05 19.10
CA THR A 26 5.12 4.15 18.52
C THR A 26 6.14 3.66 17.49
N SER A 27 6.86 2.57 17.77
CA SER A 27 7.86 2.01 16.84
C SER A 27 7.18 1.45 15.58
N THR A 28 6.06 0.74 15.74
CA THR A 28 5.31 0.20 14.61
C THR A 28 4.68 1.29 13.75
N LEU A 29 4.15 2.34 14.38
CA LEU A 29 3.62 3.52 13.68
C LEU A 29 4.73 4.26 12.92
N HIS A 30 5.92 4.34 13.50
CA HIS A 30 7.10 4.86 12.82
C HIS A 30 7.45 4.01 11.60
N SER A 31 7.54 2.69 11.74
CA SER A 31 7.78 1.78 10.61
C SER A 31 6.72 1.93 9.51
N LEU A 32 5.43 2.04 9.89
CA LEU A 32 4.35 2.26 8.94
C LEU A 32 4.49 3.60 8.21
N TYR A 33 4.84 4.66 8.94
CA TYR A 33 5.08 5.98 8.38
C TYR A 33 6.18 5.95 7.31
N PHE A 34 7.31 5.34 7.61
CA PHE A 34 8.40 5.20 6.63
C PHE A 34 7.98 4.35 5.42
N LEU A 35 7.28 3.24 5.66
CA LEU A 35 6.77 2.38 4.59
C LEU A 35 5.84 3.13 3.61
N VAL A 36 4.88 3.89 4.13
CA VAL A 36 3.97 4.71 3.30
C VAL A 36 4.75 5.69 2.44
N ASN A 37 5.76 6.33 3.01
CA ASN A 37 6.57 7.32 2.32
C ASN A 37 7.56 6.72 1.32
N ASN A 38 8.09 5.53 1.60
CA ASN A 38 8.91 4.76 0.66
C ASN A 38 8.07 4.43 -0.58
N SER A 39 6.89 3.84 -0.38
CA SER A 39 5.94 3.55 -1.46
C SER A 39 5.57 4.81 -2.26
N PHE A 40 5.37 5.95 -1.60
CA PHE A 40 5.12 7.23 -2.25
C PHE A 40 6.30 7.70 -3.13
N SER A 41 7.52 7.60 -2.58
CA SER A 41 8.75 8.01 -3.26
C SER A 41 9.06 7.13 -4.46
N LEU A 42 8.87 5.81 -4.33
CA LEU A 42 9.04 4.87 -5.44
C LEU A 42 8.06 5.16 -6.58
N CYS A 43 6.78 5.41 -6.27
CA CYS A 43 5.80 5.82 -7.28
C CYS A 43 6.20 7.12 -7.97
N ASN A 44 6.62 8.14 -7.22
CA ASN A 44 7.07 9.41 -7.79
C ASN A 44 8.29 9.26 -8.69
N ILE A 45 9.25 8.39 -8.34
CA ILE A 45 10.39 8.12 -9.23
C ILE A 45 9.91 7.55 -10.57
N LEU A 46 8.94 6.62 -10.57
CA LEU A 46 8.43 6.06 -11.81
C LEU A 46 7.70 7.11 -12.68
N LEU A 47 7.00 8.05 -12.05
CA LEU A 47 6.21 9.09 -12.72
C LEU A 47 7.07 10.29 -13.16
N ASP A 48 7.88 10.85 -12.26
CA ASP A 48 8.69 12.07 -12.50
C ASP A 48 9.77 11.86 -13.55
N PHE A 49 10.29 10.63 -13.67
CA PHE A 49 11.31 10.26 -14.64
C PHE A 49 10.76 9.47 -15.83
N GLU A 50 9.44 9.53 -16.03
CA GLU A 50 8.74 8.97 -17.20
C GLU A 50 9.05 7.48 -17.45
N LYS A 51 9.31 6.71 -16.39
CA LYS A 51 9.42 5.24 -16.48
C LYS A 51 8.06 4.60 -16.70
N ILE A 52 7.00 5.33 -16.32
CA ILE A 52 5.62 5.06 -16.69
C ILE A 52 5.09 6.35 -17.31
N LYS A 53 4.69 6.27 -18.58
CA LYS A 53 4.20 7.41 -19.35
C LYS A 53 2.69 7.57 -19.16
N LYS A 54 2.17 8.76 -19.44
CA LYS A 54 0.73 9.07 -19.31
C LYS A 54 -0.16 8.23 -20.22
N ASP A 55 0.37 7.72 -21.32
CA ASP A 55 -0.30 6.83 -22.27
C ASP A 55 -0.24 5.36 -21.87
N ASP A 56 0.56 4.99 -20.87
CA ASP A 56 0.57 3.63 -20.34
C ASP A 56 -0.78 3.30 -19.70
N ASN A 57 -1.31 2.11 -20.02
CA ASN A 57 -2.65 1.68 -19.64
C ASN A 57 -2.87 1.51 -18.12
N PHE A 58 -1.83 1.68 -17.32
CA PHE A 58 -1.80 1.53 -15.87
C PHE A 58 -1.28 2.78 -15.14
N PHE A 59 -1.01 3.88 -15.85
CA PHE A 59 -0.54 5.14 -15.25
C PHE A 59 -1.45 5.64 -14.12
N ASP A 60 -2.76 5.73 -14.37
CA ASP A 60 -3.73 6.17 -13.35
C ASP A 60 -3.77 5.24 -12.13
N LEU A 61 -3.48 3.94 -12.32
CA LEU A 61 -3.48 2.98 -11.22
C LEU A 61 -2.30 3.22 -10.27
N ILE A 62 -1.16 3.71 -10.75
CA ILE A 62 -0.01 4.09 -9.92
C ILE A 62 -0.34 5.31 -9.06
N ILE A 63 -1.01 6.30 -9.66
CA ILE A 63 -1.48 7.49 -8.94
C ILE A 63 -2.44 7.09 -7.82
N GLU A 64 -3.44 6.25 -8.14
CA GLU A 64 -4.39 5.75 -7.15
C GLU A 64 -3.68 4.94 -6.06
N TYR A 65 -2.75 4.05 -6.42
CA TYR A 65 -1.98 3.23 -5.45
C TYR A 65 -1.22 4.11 -4.46
N ARG A 66 -0.54 5.14 -4.95
CA ARG A 66 0.15 6.14 -4.12
C ARG A 66 -0.80 6.87 -3.17
N GLU A 67 -1.96 7.31 -3.66
CA GLU A 67 -2.97 7.99 -2.84
C GLU A 67 -3.57 7.09 -1.75
N PHE A 68 -3.77 5.80 -2.03
CA PHE A 68 -4.29 4.85 -1.04
C PHE A 68 -3.28 4.56 0.08
N TYR A 69 -1.97 4.59 -0.20
CA TYR A 69 -0.94 4.53 0.85
C TYR A 69 -1.03 5.74 1.78
N ALA A 70 -1.25 6.94 1.26
CA ALA A 70 -1.42 8.14 2.09
C ALA A 70 -2.68 8.04 2.99
N ARG A 71 -3.78 7.47 2.46
CA ARG A 71 -5.01 7.24 3.23
C ARG A 71 -4.80 6.27 4.40
N LEU A 72 -3.82 5.37 4.30
CA LEU A 72 -3.57 4.38 5.34
C LEU A 72 -3.14 5.03 6.67
N LEU A 73 -2.31 6.09 6.64
CA LEU A 73 -1.89 6.81 7.84
C LEU A 73 -3.08 7.39 8.60
N VAL A 74 -4.06 7.95 7.87
CA VAL A 74 -5.31 8.46 8.46
C VAL A 74 -6.22 7.31 8.91
N SER A 75 -6.25 6.20 8.18
CA SER A 75 -7.11 5.06 8.51
C SER A 75 -6.71 4.43 9.85
N VAL A 76 -5.40 4.28 10.08
CA VAL A 76 -4.83 3.77 11.31
C VAL A 76 -5.20 4.64 12.52
N THR A 77 -5.30 5.96 12.35
CA THR A 77 -5.62 6.87 13.45
C THR A 77 -7.09 6.82 13.87
N LEU A 78 -7.97 6.29 13.00
CA LEU A 78 -9.38 6.05 13.32
C LEU A 78 -9.61 4.83 14.21
N ASN A 79 -8.59 3.96 14.35
CA ASN A 79 -8.70 2.69 15.08
C ASN A 79 -9.86 1.81 14.59
N ASP A 80 -10.22 1.89 13.30
CA ASP A 80 -11.24 1.04 12.69
C ASP A 80 -10.56 -0.06 11.85
N GLU A 81 -10.59 -1.28 12.36
CA GLU A 81 -9.99 -2.47 11.74
C GLU A 81 -10.62 -2.77 10.37
N PHE A 82 -11.94 -2.64 10.24
CA PHE A 82 -12.65 -2.91 8.99
C PHE A 82 -12.25 -1.90 7.92
N PHE A 83 -12.22 -0.61 8.28
CA PHE A 83 -11.82 0.45 7.36
C PHE A 83 -10.36 0.28 6.92
N THR A 84 -9.46 0.03 7.88
CA THR A 84 -8.03 -0.17 7.60
C THR A 84 -7.80 -1.40 6.73
N SER A 85 -8.45 -2.52 7.04
CA SER A 85 -8.39 -3.75 6.25
C SER A 85 -8.89 -3.55 4.82
N ASN A 86 -9.96 -2.77 4.63
CA ASN A 86 -10.45 -2.45 3.29
C ASN A 86 -9.47 -1.57 2.50
N VAL A 87 -8.78 -0.62 3.16
CA VAL A 87 -7.71 0.15 2.50
C VAL A 87 -6.56 -0.77 2.05
N VAL A 88 -6.12 -1.70 2.90
CA VAL A 88 -5.08 -2.67 2.52
C VAL A 88 -5.54 -3.57 1.38
N ARG A 89 -6.78 -4.07 1.40
CA ARG A 89 -7.35 -4.84 0.28
C ARG A 89 -7.30 -4.06 -1.03
N ILE A 90 -7.68 -2.79 -1.01
CA ILE A 90 -7.65 -1.94 -2.20
C ILE A 90 -6.21 -1.80 -2.71
N LEU A 91 -5.22 -1.59 -1.83
CA LEU A 91 -3.81 -1.55 -2.22
C LEU A 91 -3.36 -2.85 -2.91
N VAL A 92 -3.72 -4.02 -2.35
CA VAL A 92 -3.44 -5.33 -2.96
C VAL A 92 -4.07 -5.42 -4.36
N GLU A 93 -5.34 -5.05 -4.50
CA GLU A 93 -6.02 -5.09 -5.79
C GLU A 93 -5.44 -4.09 -6.81
N LYS A 94 -4.97 -2.93 -6.36
CA LYS A 94 -4.30 -1.95 -7.23
C LYS A 94 -3.00 -2.52 -7.73
N LEU A 95 -2.20 -3.16 -6.87
CA LEU A 95 -0.96 -3.80 -7.29
C LEU A 95 -1.21 -4.90 -8.33
N TYR A 96 -2.24 -5.75 -8.13
CA TYR A 96 -2.66 -6.72 -9.14
C TYR A 96 -2.92 -6.09 -10.51
N ARG A 97 -3.68 -4.99 -10.52
CA ARG A 97 -4.07 -4.31 -11.76
C ARG A 97 -2.91 -3.59 -12.42
N ILE A 98 -2.00 -3.00 -11.63
CA ILE A 98 -0.76 -2.39 -12.11
C ILE A 98 0.09 -3.45 -12.80
N LEU A 99 0.37 -4.57 -12.12
CA LEU A 99 1.17 -5.67 -12.66
C LEU A 99 0.52 -6.24 -13.92
N TYR A 100 -0.79 -6.45 -13.92
CA TYR A 100 -1.51 -6.92 -15.09
C TYR A 100 -1.41 -5.95 -16.28
N GLY A 101 -1.55 -4.64 -16.04
CA GLY A 101 -1.39 -3.61 -17.08
C GLY A 101 0.03 -3.60 -17.66
N TYR A 102 1.04 -3.67 -16.80
CA TYR A 102 2.45 -3.78 -17.19
C TYR A 102 2.73 -4.98 -18.10
N TYR A 103 2.23 -6.17 -17.76
CA TYR A 103 2.42 -7.37 -18.60
C TYR A 103 1.50 -7.43 -19.83
N ASN A 104 0.45 -6.59 -19.90
CA ASN A 104 -0.53 -6.61 -20.97
C ASN A 104 -0.77 -5.20 -21.53
N PRO A 105 0.23 -4.55 -22.16
CA PRO A 105 0.15 -3.16 -22.61
C PRO A 105 -0.99 -2.90 -23.61
N SER A 106 -1.43 -3.92 -24.35
CA SER A 106 -2.55 -3.83 -25.31
C SER A 106 -3.93 -3.75 -24.65
N LYS A 107 -4.06 -4.02 -23.35
CA LYS A 107 -5.37 -3.94 -22.66
C LYS A 107 -5.68 -2.51 -22.29
N SER A 108 -6.92 -2.08 -22.49
CA SER A 108 -7.37 -0.77 -22.02
C SER A 108 -7.52 -0.76 -20.50
N ILE A 109 -7.34 0.41 -19.88
CA ILE A 109 -7.56 0.62 -18.44
C ILE A 109 -8.95 0.13 -17.99
N ARG A 110 -9.98 0.35 -18.81
CA ARG A 110 -11.34 -0.15 -18.54
C ARG A 110 -11.35 -1.67 -18.41
N ARG A 111 -10.69 -2.38 -19.33
CA ARG A 111 -10.61 -3.84 -19.28
C ARG A 111 -9.88 -4.30 -18.02
N ILE A 112 -8.74 -3.68 -17.71
CA ILE A 112 -7.94 -3.97 -16.51
C ILE A 112 -8.78 -3.83 -15.23
N ARG A 113 -9.54 -2.73 -15.09
CA ARG A 113 -10.39 -2.47 -13.91
C ARG A 113 -11.50 -3.52 -13.74
N THR A 114 -12.09 -3.97 -14.85
CA THR A 114 -13.21 -4.94 -14.84
C THR A 114 -12.78 -6.41 -14.81
N SER A 115 -11.48 -6.69 -14.97
CA SER A 115 -10.99 -8.07 -14.98
C SER A 115 -11.13 -8.72 -13.61
N ALA A 116 -11.70 -9.91 -13.58
CA ALA A 116 -11.76 -10.74 -12.38
C ALA A 116 -10.34 -11.10 -11.89
N ARG A 117 -10.14 -11.23 -10.57
CA ARG A 117 -8.85 -11.57 -9.93
C ARG A 117 -8.12 -12.71 -10.62
N LYS A 118 -8.81 -13.83 -10.86
CA LYS A 118 -8.24 -15.02 -11.50
C LYS A 118 -7.60 -14.71 -12.85
N ASN A 119 -8.17 -13.76 -13.60
CA ASN A 119 -7.63 -13.33 -14.89
C ASN A 119 -6.46 -12.35 -14.72
N LEU A 120 -6.49 -11.52 -13.67
CA LEU A 120 -5.37 -10.63 -13.34
C LEU A 120 -4.12 -11.46 -13.02
N LEU A 121 -4.23 -12.44 -12.11
CA LEU A 121 -3.10 -13.29 -11.73
C LEU A 121 -2.55 -14.09 -12.93
N ARG A 122 -3.42 -14.73 -13.70
CA ARG A 122 -3.01 -15.51 -14.89
C ARG A 122 -2.36 -14.68 -15.99
N GLY A 123 -2.69 -13.40 -16.09
CA GLY A 123 -2.12 -12.50 -17.08
C GLY A 123 -0.83 -11.82 -16.63
N THR A 124 -0.33 -12.12 -15.44
CA THR A 124 0.96 -11.61 -14.94
C THR A 124 2.05 -12.66 -15.08
N ASN A 125 3.30 -12.22 -15.18
CA ASN A 125 4.47 -13.12 -15.16
C ASN A 125 5.27 -12.93 -13.86
N LEU A 126 4.58 -13.12 -12.73
CA LEU A 126 5.18 -13.04 -11.39
C LEU A 126 5.92 -14.34 -11.09
N THR A 127 6.93 -14.25 -10.23
CA THR A 127 7.48 -15.47 -9.61
C THR A 127 6.41 -16.18 -8.79
N ASP A 128 6.43 -17.52 -8.75
CA ASP A 128 5.43 -18.32 -8.01
C ASP A 128 5.27 -17.83 -6.56
N ARG A 129 6.40 -17.56 -5.89
CA ARG A 129 6.44 -17.00 -4.54
C ARG A 129 5.68 -15.66 -4.44
N ASN A 130 5.92 -14.72 -5.35
CA ASN A 130 5.28 -13.40 -5.29
C ASN A 130 3.80 -13.47 -5.67
N ALA A 131 3.43 -14.35 -6.61
CA ALA A 131 2.04 -14.66 -6.94
C ALA A 131 1.28 -15.21 -5.73
N GLU A 132 1.84 -16.21 -5.03
CA GLU A 132 1.27 -16.78 -3.81
C GLU A 132 1.15 -15.76 -2.68
N MET A 133 2.19 -14.95 -2.46
CA MET A 133 2.18 -13.91 -1.43
C MET A 133 1.11 -12.84 -1.71
N LEU A 134 0.97 -12.41 -2.96
CA LEU A 134 -0.07 -11.45 -3.34
C LEU A 134 -1.47 -12.04 -3.20
N ASP A 135 -1.64 -13.32 -3.54
CA ASP A 135 -2.94 -13.98 -3.42
C ASP A 135 -3.33 -14.21 -1.97
N ARG A 136 -2.37 -14.61 -1.12
CA ARG A 136 -2.57 -14.71 0.33
C ARG A 136 -3.04 -13.38 0.92
N LEU A 137 -2.38 -12.28 0.57
CA LEU A 137 -2.78 -10.94 1.05
C LEU A 137 -4.21 -10.60 0.59
N TYR A 138 -4.55 -10.87 -0.68
CA TYR A 138 -5.91 -10.64 -1.17
C TYR A 138 -6.93 -11.44 -0.37
N HIS A 139 -6.67 -12.72 -0.13
CA HIS A 139 -7.57 -13.60 0.61
C HIS A 139 -7.75 -13.13 2.06
N VAL A 140 -6.65 -12.85 2.79
CA VAL A 140 -6.69 -12.34 4.17
C VAL A 140 -7.59 -11.11 4.30
N TYR A 141 -7.43 -10.13 3.41
CA TYR A 141 -8.17 -8.87 3.51
C TYR A 141 -9.54 -8.89 2.80
N SER A 142 -9.84 -9.92 2.00
CA SER A 142 -11.17 -10.13 1.40
C SER A 142 -12.09 -10.94 2.31
N GLU A 143 -11.56 -11.96 2.99
CA GLU A 143 -12.31 -12.75 3.98
C GLU A 143 -12.81 -11.87 5.12
N LEU A 144 -11.99 -10.95 5.63
CA LEU A 144 -12.37 -9.97 6.67
C LEU A 144 -13.55 -9.05 6.28
N ILE A 145 -13.87 -8.92 5.00
CA ILE A 145 -15.00 -8.10 4.50
C ILE A 145 -16.24 -8.97 4.23
N HIS A 146 -16.03 -10.26 3.94
CA HIS A 146 -17.07 -11.24 3.70
C HIS A 146 -17.45 -12.07 4.93
N ASP A 147 -16.73 -11.91 6.05
CA ASP A 147 -17.17 -12.30 7.38
C ASP A 147 -18.37 -11.44 7.81
N THR A 148 -19.49 -11.71 7.15
CA THR A 148 -20.85 -11.44 7.60
C THR A 148 -21.21 -12.41 8.72
N HIS A 149 -20.33 -12.64 9.69
CA HIS A 149 -20.82 -13.00 11.00
C HIS A 149 -21.48 -11.73 11.52
N PRO A 150 -22.82 -11.68 11.65
CA PRO A 150 -23.41 -10.62 12.41
C PRO A 150 -22.86 -10.82 13.81
N SER A 151 -21.81 -10.07 14.16
CA SER A 151 -21.46 -9.93 15.56
C SER A 151 -22.78 -9.53 16.23
N THR A 152 -23.13 -10.19 17.32
CA THR A 152 -24.38 -9.99 18.07
C THR A 152 -24.59 -8.55 18.55
N ASN A 153 -23.66 -7.65 18.21
CA ASN A 153 -23.71 -6.20 18.36
C ASN A 153 -24.06 -5.49 17.04
N THR A 154 -25.20 -5.83 16.43
CA THR A 154 -25.81 -5.05 15.32
C THR A 154 -26.29 -3.66 15.74
N LYS A 155 -26.11 -3.29 17.01
CA LYS A 155 -25.97 -1.89 17.42
C LYS A 155 -24.48 -1.54 17.34
N ILE A 156 -24.14 -0.79 16.29
CA ILE A 156 -22.84 -0.17 16.07
C ILE A 156 -22.54 0.74 17.26
N ASP A 157 -21.91 0.18 18.29
CA ASP A 157 -21.38 0.94 19.41
C ASP A 157 -20.03 1.50 18.96
N ILE A 158 -20.09 2.61 18.22
CA ILE A 158 -18.92 3.36 17.72
C ILE A 158 -17.94 3.59 18.88
N GLN A 159 -18.48 3.83 20.09
CA GLN A 159 -17.70 3.97 21.31
C GLN A 159 -16.86 2.72 21.60
N LYS A 160 -17.43 1.51 21.56
CA LYS A 160 -16.69 0.25 21.77
C LYS A 160 -15.65 -0.06 20.69
N ARG A 161 -15.84 0.39 19.45
CA ARG A 161 -14.80 0.27 18.40
C ARG A 161 -13.63 1.24 18.66
N LEU A 162 -13.95 2.48 19.03
CA LEU A 162 -12.95 3.47 19.39
C LEU A 162 -12.20 3.11 20.69
N ASP A 163 -12.89 2.48 21.64
CA ASP A 163 -12.37 2.09 22.95
C ASP A 163 -11.79 0.66 22.99
N GLY A 164 -11.97 -0.11 21.92
CA GLY A 164 -11.48 -1.48 21.77
C GLY A 164 -9.96 -1.56 21.67
N ASN A 165 -9.41 -2.76 21.86
CA ASN A 165 -7.98 -3.02 21.65
C ASN A 165 -7.56 -2.52 20.27
N LEU A 166 -6.40 -1.86 20.21
CA LEU A 166 -5.80 -1.44 18.94
C LEU A 166 -5.72 -2.65 18.01
N PHE A 167 -6.20 -2.47 16.77
CA PHE A 167 -5.99 -3.46 15.70
C PHE A 167 -4.48 -3.76 15.57
N ASP A 168 -4.12 -4.97 15.12
CA ASP A 168 -2.72 -5.41 15.04
C ASP A 168 -1.95 -4.65 13.96
N LEU A 169 -1.48 -3.46 14.32
CA LEU A 169 -0.69 -2.56 13.48
C LEU A 169 0.60 -3.23 13.02
N LYS A 170 1.14 -4.16 13.82
CA LYS A 170 2.37 -4.88 13.49
C LYS A 170 2.13 -5.83 12.34
N LYS A 171 1.04 -6.61 12.38
CA LYS A 171 0.64 -7.47 11.26
C LYS A 171 0.40 -6.66 9.98
N ILE A 172 -0.36 -5.56 10.06
CA ILE A 172 -0.62 -4.71 8.88
C ILE A 172 0.68 -4.15 8.30
N THR A 173 1.59 -3.68 9.14
CA THR A 173 2.89 -3.17 8.69
C THR A 173 3.70 -4.25 7.98
N GLN A 174 3.70 -5.49 8.50
CA GLN A 174 4.39 -6.62 7.87
C GLN A 174 3.76 -7.02 6.51
N ASP A 175 2.43 -7.02 6.43
CA ASP A 175 1.70 -7.32 5.20
C ASP A 175 1.94 -6.25 4.12
N LEU A 176 2.05 -4.98 4.51
CA LEU A 176 2.37 -3.90 3.59
C LEU A 176 3.83 -3.91 3.16
N GLN A 177 4.77 -4.33 4.03
CA GLN A 177 6.16 -4.57 3.64
C GLN A 177 6.23 -5.67 2.60
N CYS A 178 5.45 -6.74 2.78
CA CYS A 178 5.29 -7.79 1.78
C CYS A 178 4.75 -7.23 0.45
N LEU A 179 3.74 -6.36 0.49
CA LEU A 179 3.19 -5.72 -0.70
C LEU A 179 4.19 -4.80 -1.41
N GLU A 180 4.91 -3.96 -0.67
CA GLU A 180 5.95 -3.07 -1.19
C GLU A 180 7.09 -3.88 -1.83
N ASN A 181 7.51 -4.98 -1.20
CA ASN A 181 8.54 -5.86 -1.78
C ASN A 181 8.11 -6.44 -3.13
N ILE A 182 6.84 -6.86 -3.27
CA ILE A 182 6.31 -7.33 -4.56
C ILE A 182 6.34 -6.19 -5.58
N PHE A 183 5.89 -5.00 -5.21
CA PHE A 183 5.95 -3.82 -6.10
C PHE A 183 7.38 -3.50 -6.54
N VAL A 184 8.34 -3.54 -5.62
CA VAL A 184 9.76 -3.27 -5.93
C VAL A 184 10.32 -4.30 -6.90
N LEU A 185 10.16 -5.59 -6.59
CA LEU A 185 10.76 -6.68 -7.36
C LEU A 185 10.08 -6.89 -8.72
N GLU A 186 8.75 -6.81 -8.76
CA GLU A 186 7.96 -7.20 -9.94
C GLU A 186 7.65 -6.04 -10.88
N LEU A 187 7.86 -4.79 -10.44
CA LEU A 187 7.63 -3.61 -11.26
C LEU A 187 8.82 -2.64 -11.23
N PHE A 188 9.17 -2.09 -10.05
CA PHE A 188 10.11 -0.98 -9.95
C PHE A 188 11.49 -1.32 -10.55
N LEU A 189 12.09 -2.44 -10.11
CA LEU A 189 13.39 -2.89 -10.62
C LEU A 189 13.33 -3.34 -12.09
N LYS A 190 12.17 -3.77 -12.59
CA LYS A 190 12.03 -4.13 -14.01
C LYS A 190 11.99 -2.89 -14.91
N LEU A 191 11.42 -1.79 -14.42
CA LEU A 191 11.38 -0.50 -15.12
C LEU A 191 12.69 0.29 -14.95
N ILE A 192 13.51 -0.06 -13.96
CA ILE A 192 14.82 0.55 -13.67
C ILE A 192 15.87 -0.58 -13.49
N PRO A 193 16.19 -1.32 -14.57
CA PRO A 193 16.97 -2.56 -14.47
C PRO A 193 18.47 -2.35 -14.22
N ASP A 194 19.00 -1.17 -14.53
CA ASP A 194 20.42 -0.88 -14.39
C ASP A 194 20.64 0.44 -13.66
N LEU A 195 20.89 0.33 -12.35
CA LEU A 195 21.20 1.49 -11.53
C LEU A 195 22.39 2.26 -12.07
N ASP A 196 23.39 1.65 -12.70
CA ASP A 196 24.62 2.31 -13.13
C ASP A 196 24.46 3.17 -14.38
N SER A 197 23.60 2.77 -15.33
CA SER A 197 23.21 3.60 -16.49
C SER A 197 22.05 4.55 -16.20
N THR A 198 21.44 4.45 -15.02
CA THR A 198 20.34 5.33 -14.62
C THR A 198 20.85 6.75 -14.28
N ASP A 199 20.03 7.76 -14.62
CA ASP A 199 20.25 9.16 -14.27
C ASP A 199 20.68 9.35 -12.80
N THR A 200 21.71 10.16 -12.58
CA THR A 200 22.24 10.50 -11.26
C THR A 200 21.16 11.00 -10.29
N ALA A 201 20.15 11.74 -10.78
CA ALA A 201 19.03 12.22 -9.97
C ALA A 201 18.15 11.08 -9.46
N ILE A 202 17.89 10.05 -10.27
CA ILE A 202 17.17 8.85 -9.84
C ILE A 202 18.00 8.08 -8.81
N LYS A 203 19.31 7.89 -9.06
CA LYS A 203 20.23 7.22 -8.11
C LYS A 203 20.20 7.89 -6.74
N ILE A 204 20.27 9.23 -6.70
CA ILE A 204 20.24 10.01 -5.45
C ILE A 204 18.90 9.80 -4.72
N ARG A 205 17.78 9.87 -5.45
CA ARG A 205 16.46 9.66 -4.85
C ARG A 205 16.30 8.23 -4.31
N ILE A 206 16.72 7.21 -5.05
CA ILE A 206 16.72 5.81 -4.60
C ILE A 206 17.56 5.67 -3.32
N LYS A 207 18.80 6.19 -3.31
CA LYS A 207 19.65 6.17 -2.11
C LYS A 207 18.96 6.85 -0.92
N SER A 208 18.27 7.95 -1.12
CA SER A 208 17.56 8.65 -0.04
C SER A 208 16.38 7.88 0.57
N ILE A 209 15.87 6.83 -0.12
CA ILE A 209 14.80 5.95 0.37
C ILE A 209 15.38 4.84 1.27
N PHE A 210 16.56 4.32 0.94
CA PHE A 210 17.15 3.14 1.59
C PHE A 210 18.22 3.45 2.68
N ILE A 211 18.44 4.73 3.03
CA ILE A 211 19.43 5.15 4.05
C ILE A 211 18.82 5.30 5.47
N HIS A 212 17.64 4.72 5.72
CA HIS A 212 16.96 4.77 7.03
C HIS A 212 16.71 3.37 7.58
#